data_AF-A0AAD5CBU9-F1
#
_entry.id   AF-A0AAD5CBU9-F1
#
_cell.length_a   1.000
_cell.length_b   1.000
_cell.length_c   1.000
_cell.angle_alpha   90.00
_cell.angle_beta   90.00
_cell.angle_gamma   90.00
#
_symmetry.space_group_name_H-M   'P 1'
#
loop_
_entity.id
_entity.type
_entity.pdbx_description
1 polymer ?
#
loop_
_entity_poly.entity_id
_entity_poly.type
_entity_poly.pdbx_seq_one_letter_code
_entity_poly.pdbx_strand_id
1 'polypeptide(L)'
;MHNSSSTATAATSVNGFYDYLTRSLDDLYRSFHTQHFMSIQFLQHVLTLLQSFHSQLTLVVQKLHLPVGEKWLDEYMDESTRLWDVCHVLKTGVSNMENYYTAGANISSSLQNYQSSRQVLRAINICQRERVGLEEVNRSLIETRIRPLLLKFNKNVSIESKLKGFNGFRGVLHALKNTNSLLLRILLSGLVYYSSETSFSSCQDNTNVCNEGELASGSGFIASATRLHEQIKANEDGQLGILLYEFRHTVDMMNELKTKVERMEMEFDLNERVEMLNNSFGVLKCGVENVIGQLDDFFDEIVECRKKILDYDL
;
A
#
# COMPACT_ATOMS: atom_id res chain seq x y z
N MET A 1 -14.14 -19.06 -20.88
CA MET A 1 -13.13 -19.98 -20.33
C MET A 1 -11.93 -19.96 -21.25
N HIS A 2 -10.76 -19.61 -20.72
CA HIS A 2 -9.41 -19.46 -21.31
C HIS A 2 -8.87 -18.03 -21.15
N ASN A 3 -8.12 -17.83 -20.06
CA ASN A 3 -6.89 -17.02 -19.97
C ASN A 3 -6.28 -16.97 -18.56
N SER A 4 -6.47 -18.00 -17.73
CA SER A 4 -5.97 -18.02 -16.34
C SER A 4 -4.76 -18.92 -16.12
N SER A 5 -4.14 -19.48 -17.17
CA SER A 5 -3.17 -20.58 -17.02
C SER A 5 -1.73 -20.29 -17.47
N SER A 6 -1.40 -19.10 -17.99
CA SER A 6 -0.06 -18.81 -18.53
C SER A 6 0.88 -18.02 -17.63
N THR A 7 0.43 -17.46 -16.50
CA THR A 7 1.29 -16.68 -15.59
C THR A 7 1.83 -17.49 -14.41
N ALA A 8 1.23 -18.62 -14.06
CA ALA A 8 1.60 -19.41 -12.88
C ALA A 8 2.87 -20.28 -13.04
N THR A 9 3.39 -20.46 -14.26
CA THR A 9 4.48 -21.41 -14.54
C THR A 9 5.88 -20.78 -14.61
N ALA A 10 6.01 -19.45 -14.68
CA ALA A 10 7.28 -18.79 -14.97
C ALA A 10 8.22 -18.58 -13.76
N ALA A 11 7.69 -18.49 -12.52
CA ALA A 11 8.49 -18.11 -11.35
C ALA A 11 9.02 -19.31 -10.55
N THR A 12 9.37 -20.40 -11.22
CA THR A 12 9.73 -21.67 -10.55
C THR A 12 11.23 -21.88 -10.43
N SER A 13 12.01 -20.91 -10.92
CA SER A 13 13.46 -20.82 -10.80
C SER A 13 13.83 -19.45 -10.23
N VAL A 14 15.04 -19.34 -9.70
CA VAL A 14 15.58 -18.07 -9.17
C VAL A 14 15.49 -16.94 -10.20
N ASN A 15 15.90 -17.19 -11.45
CA ASN A 15 15.84 -16.19 -12.53
C ASN A 15 14.39 -15.87 -12.93
N GLY A 16 13.52 -16.88 -13.00
CA GLY A 16 12.10 -16.68 -13.31
C GLY A 16 11.40 -15.81 -12.26
N PHE A 17 11.82 -15.88 -11.00
CA PHE A 17 11.30 -15.02 -9.94
C PHE A 17 11.75 -13.56 -10.10
N TYR A 18 13.03 -13.31 -10.42
CA TYR A 18 13.50 -11.94 -10.70
C TYR A 18 12.78 -11.31 -11.91
N ASP A 19 12.57 -12.09 -12.97
CA ASP A 19 11.82 -11.62 -14.14
C ASP A 19 10.35 -11.34 -13.80
N TYR A 20 9.77 -12.15 -12.90
CA TYR A 20 8.40 -11.95 -12.41
C TYR A 20 8.28 -10.67 -11.57
N LEU A 21 9.22 -10.42 -10.66
CA LEU A 21 9.29 -9.15 -9.91
C LEU A 21 9.41 -7.95 -10.85
N THR A 22 10.32 -8.03 -11.83
CA THR A 22 10.58 -6.94 -12.79
C THR A 22 9.32 -6.61 -13.58
N ARG A 23 8.70 -7.62 -14.21
CA ARG A 23 7.47 -7.45 -15.00
C ARG A 23 6.32 -6.88 -14.17
N SER A 24 6.13 -7.40 -12.96
CA SER A 24 5.07 -6.94 -12.07
C SER A 24 5.25 -5.49 -11.62
N LEU A 25 6.50 -5.06 -11.37
CA LEU A 25 6.81 -3.66 -11.05
C LEU A 25 6.64 -2.73 -12.26
N ASP A 26 7.02 -3.17 -13.46
CA ASP A 26 6.79 -2.40 -14.69
C ASP A 26 5.29 -2.26 -15.01
N ASP A 27 4.51 -3.30 -14.80
CA ASP A 27 3.05 -3.27 -14.97
C ASP A 27 2.41 -2.33 -13.93
N LEU A 28 2.87 -2.38 -12.68
CA LEU A 28 2.45 -1.42 -11.65
C LEU A 28 2.82 0.02 -12.01
N TYR A 29 4.03 0.25 -12.53
CA TYR A 29 4.44 1.57 -13.03
C TYR A 29 3.55 2.08 -14.17
N ARG A 30 3.15 1.21 -15.09
CA ARG A 30 2.22 1.57 -16.18
C ARG A 30 0.83 1.91 -15.63
N SER A 31 0.38 1.20 -14.59
CA SER A 31 -0.94 1.44 -13.99
C SER A 31 -1.11 2.87 -13.44
N PHE A 32 -0.03 3.50 -12.96
CA PHE A 32 -0.01 4.92 -12.54
C PHE A 32 -0.46 5.89 -13.63
N HIS A 33 -0.31 5.54 -14.90
CA HIS A 33 -0.68 6.40 -16.02
C HIS A 33 -2.14 6.19 -16.44
N THR A 34 -2.75 5.08 -16.03
CA THR A 34 -4.10 4.66 -16.45
C THR A 34 -5.17 4.87 -15.37
N GLN A 35 -4.77 4.97 -14.11
CA GLN A 35 -5.65 5.11 -12.96
C GLN A 35 -5.33 6.39 -12.18
N HIS A 36 -6.27 6.88 -11.38
CA HIS A 36 -5.99 7.98 -10.46
C HIS A 36 -4.90 7.55 -9.45
N PHE A 37 -3.93 8.44 -9.25
CA PHE A 37 -2.84 8.26 -8.28
C PHE A 37 -3.42 7.91 -6.90
N MET A 38 -2.95 6.80 -6.31
CA MET A 38 -3.39 6.30 -5.00
C MET A 38 -4.90 6.03 -4.88
N SER A 39 -5.57 5.66 -5.97
CA SER A 39 -6.94 5.15 -5.91
C SER A 39 -7.04 3.81 -5.17
N ILE A 40 -8.24 3.48 -4.66
CA ILE A 40 -8.51 2.20 -4.01
C ILE A 40 -8.15 1.05 -4.95
N GLN A 41 -8.53 1.13 -6.22
CA GLN A 41 -8.22 0.08 -7.22
C GLN A 41 -6.71 -0.12 -7.37
N PHE A 42 -5.96 0.97 -7.44
CA PHE A 42 -4.50 0.93 -7.51
C PHE A 42 -3.89 0.29 -6.25
N LEU A 43 -4.34 0.69 -5.06
CA LEU A 43 -3.83 0.16 -3.80
C LEU A 43 -4.20 -1.31 -3.56
N GLN A 44 -5.38 -1.73 -4.00
CA GLN A 44 -5.78 -3.14 -4.03
C GLN A 44 -4.89 -3.96 -4.98
N HIS A 45 -4.52 -3.39 -6.12
CA HIS A 45 -3.57 -4.03 -7.03
C HIS A 45 -2.18 -4.18 -6.38
N VAL A 46 -1.71 -3.15 -5.67
CA VAL A 46 -0.46 -3.22 -4.89
C VAL A 46 -0.52 -4.32 -3.83
N LEU A 47 -1.65 -4.45 -3.12
CA LEU A 47 -1.83 -5.50 -2.11
C LEU A 47 -1.88 -6.89 -2.73
N THR A 48 -2.54 -7.03 -3.88
CA THR A 48 -2.57 -8.29 -4.66
C THR A 48 -1.17 -8.70 -5.12
N LEU A 49 -0.32 -7.74 -5.50
CA LEU A 49 1.09 -8.01 -5.83
C LEU A 49 1.89 -8.45 -4.62
N LEU A 50 1.64 -7.84 -3.45
CA LEU A 50 2.30 -8.23 -2.20
C LEU A 50 1.97 -9.69 -1.84
N GLN A 51 0.69 -10.06 -1.93
CA GLN A 51 0.19 -11.44 -1.77
C GLN A 51 0.87 -12.38 -2.78
N SER A 52 0.80 -12.04 -4.07
CA SER A 52 1.34 -12.89 -5.13
C SER A 52 2.85 -13.11 -5.01
N PHE A 53 3.61 -12.10 -4.60
CA PHE A 53 5.04 -12.26 -4.36
C PHE A 53 5.32 -13.20 -3.18
N HIS A 54 4.50 -13.16 -2.13
CA HIS A 54 4.64 -14.06 -0.99
C HIS A 54 4.34 -15.53 -1.35
N SER A 55 3.22 -15.80 -2.04
CA SER A 55 2.91 -17.15 -2.51
C SER A 55 3.93 -17.68 -3.52
N GLN A 56 4.38 -16.85 -4.47
CA GLN A 56 5.40 -17.27 -5.45
C GLN A 56 6.74 -17.58 -4.77
N LEU A 57 7.13 -16.84 -3.72
CA LEU A 57 8.33 -17.19 -2.96
C LEU A 57 8.20 -18.59 -2.35
N THR A 58 7.05 -18.90 -1.75
CA THR A 58 6.78 -20.22 -1.17
C THR A 58 6.90 -21.32 -2.23
N LEU A 59 6.39 -21.11 -3.45
CA LEU A 59 6.55 -22.07 -4.55
C LEU A 59 8.02 -22.25 -4.98
N VAL A 60 8.83 -21.18 -4.96
CA VAL A 60 10.27 -21.27 -5.23
C VAL A 60 10.97 -22.10 -4.16
N VAL A 61 10.66 -21.89 -2.87
CA VAL A 61 11.21 -22.68 -1.76
C VAL A 61 10.93 -24.17 -1.96
N GLN A 62 9.67 -24.50 -2.25
CA GLN A 62 9.22 -25.88 -2.45
C GLN A 62 9.96 -26.58 -3.61
N LYS A 63 10.22 -25.87 -4.71
CA LYS A 63 10.90 -26.43 -5.88
C LYS A 63 12.41 -26.52 -5.74
N LEU A 64 13.02 -25.61 -4.98
CA LEU A 64 14.46 -25.64 -4.73
C LEU A 64 14.86 -26.71 -3.71
N HIS A 65 13.89 -27.38 -3.05
CA HIS A 65 14.13 -28.42 -2.03
C HIS A 65 15.15 -27.95 -0.98
N LEU A 66 14.97 -26.70 -0.51
CA LEU A 66 15.90 -26.12 0.46
C LEU A 66 15.81 -26.86 1.79
N PRO A 67 16.94 -27.21 2.42
CA PRO A 67 16.93 -27.89 3.70
C PRO A 67 16.39 -26.97 4.81
N VAL A 68 15.59 -27.55 5.70
CA VAL A 68 15.00 -26.85 6.84
C VAL A 68 16.05 -26.62 7.94
N GLY A 69 15.90 -25.50 8.67
CA GLY A 69 16.79 -25.13 9.77
C GLY A 69 18.05 -24.36 9.35
N GLU A 70 18.19 -24.03 8.07
CA GLU A 70 19.23 -23.10 7.63
C GLU A 70 18.81 -21.64 7.84
N LYS A 71 19.79 -20.75 7.95
CA LYS A 71 19.61 -19.32 8.20
C LYS A 71 18.70 -18.59 7.18
N TRP A 72 18.41 -19.16 6.01
CA TRP A 72 17.41 -18.59 5.09
C TRP A 72 15.99 -18.67 5.66
N LEU A 73 15.68 -19.70 6.45
CA LEU A 73 14.37 -19.90 7.06
C LEU A 73 14.13 -18.86 8.15
N ASP A 74 15.12 -18.60 9.00
CA ASP A 74 15.07 -17.53 9.99
C ASP A 74 14.83 -16.17 9.30
N GLU A 75 15.54 -15.89 8.21
CA GLU A 75 15.37 -14.67 7.43
C GLU A 75 13.95 -14.57 6.82
N TYR A 76 13.37 -15.68 6.37
CA TYR A 76 11.99 -15.72 5.89
C TYR A 76 10.96 -15.53 7.02
N MET A 77 11.19 -16.15 8.19
CA MET A 77 10.31 -16.01 9.36
C MET A 77 10.32 -14.57 9.88
N ASP A 78 11.49 -13.93 9.93
CA ASP A 78 11.64 -12.52 10.25
C ASP A 78 10.93 -11.62 9.23
N GLU A 79 11.11 -11.90 7.92
CA GLU A 79 10.46 -11.17 6.83
C GLU A 79 8.93 -11.25 6.92
N SER A 80 8.38 -12.45 7.05
CA SER A 80 6.94 -12.68 7.16
C SER A 80 6.35 -12.09 8.45
N THR A 81 7.11 -12.05 9.55
CA THR A 81 6.67 -11.40 10.80
C THR A 81 6.58 -9.90 10.59
N ARG A 82 7.57 -9.34 9.87
CA ARG A 82 7.54 -7.92 9.52
C ARG A 82 6.37 -7.58 8.60
N LEU A 83 6.10 -8.41 7.58
CA LEU A 83 4.94 -8.22 6.70
C LEU A 83 3.65 -8.20 7.52
N TRP A 84 3.50 -9.19 8.40
CA TRP A 84 2.36 -9.29 9.32
C TRP A 84 2.18 -8.01 10.15
N ASP A 85 3.24 -7.54 10.81
CA ASP A 85 3.19 -6.35 11.67
C ASP A 85 2.79 -5.09 10.90
N VAL A 86 3.36 -4.88 9.70
CA VAL A 86 3.04 -3.69 8.88
C VAL A 86 1.62 -3.79 8.30
N CYS A 87 1.21 -4.97 7.83
CA CYS A 87 -0.16 -5.19 7.36
C CYS A 87 -1.19 -5.02 8.48
N HIS A 88 -0.85 -5.38 9.72
CA HIS A 88 -1.71 -5.09 10.87
C HIS A 88 -1.85 -3.59 11.10
N VAL A 89 -0.76 -2.82 10.96
CA VAL A 89 -0.83 -1.35 11.01
C VAL A 89 -1.69 -0.80 9.88
N LEU A 90 -1.56 -1.33 8.65
CA LEU A 90 -2.44 -0.96 7.53
C LEU A 90 -3.91 -1.22 7.88
N LYS A 91 -4.24 -2.41 8.40
CA LYS A 91 -5.60 -2.77 8.80
C LYS A 91 -6.15 -1.81 9.84
N THR A 92 -5.38 -1.50 10.89
CA THR A 92 -5.77 -0.53 11.92
C THR A 92 -5.98 0.87 11.33
N GLY A 93 -5.04 1.36 10.52
CA GLY A 93 -5.13 2.71 9.94
C GLY A 93 -6.30 2.89 8.97
N VAL A 94 -6.62 1.84 8.21
CA VAL A 94 -7.80 1.78 7.33
C VAL A 94 -9.10 1.68 8.14
N SER A 95 -9.13 0.87 9.20
CA SER A 95 -10.31 0.72 10.07
C SER A 95 -10.65 2.04 10.79
N ASN A 96 -9.66 2.87 11.12
CA ASN A 96 -9.89 4.17 11.73
C ASN A 96 -10.74 5.11 10.85
N MET A 97 -10.83 4.86 9.53
CA MET A 97 -11.67 5.65 8.62
C MET A 97 -13.18 5.47 8.87
N GLU A 98 -13.58 4.48 9.66
CA GLU A 98 -14.98 4.16 9.94
C GLU A 98 -15.77 5.34 10.50
N ASN A 99 -15.20 6.03 11.48
CA ASN A 99 -15.84 7.19 12.09
C ASN A 99 -16.04 8.32 11.08
N TYR A 100 -15.08 8.50 10.17
CA TYR A 100 -15.13 9.54 9.13
C TYR A 100 -16.24 9.29 8.12
N TYR A 101 -16.29 8.11 7.48
CA TYR A 101 -17.34 7.86 6.48
C TYR A 101 -18.73 7.71 7.11
N THR A 102 -18.82 7.26 8.38
CA THR A 102 -20.08 7.21 9.12
C THR A 102 -20.59 8.61 9.45
N ALA A 103 -19.71 9.52 9.86
CA ALA A 103 -20.04 10.93 10.04
C ALA A 103 -20.45 11.61 8.71
N GLY A 104 -19.81 11.21 7.60
CA GLY A 104 -20.17 11.64 6.25
C GLY A 104 -21.59 11.25 5.85
N ALA A 105 -21.96 9.97 6.05
CA ALA A 105 -23.31 9.48 5.78
C ALA A 105 -24.40 10.23 6.58
N ASN A 106 -24.07 10.68 7.80
CA ASN A 106 -24.99 11.46 8.63
C ASN A 106 -25.33 12.85 8.04
N ILE A 107 -24.50 13.40 7.15
CA ILE A 107 -24.78 14.67 6.45
C ILE A 107 -26.06 14.53 5.60
N SER A 108 -26.20 13.43 4.87
CA SER A 108 -27.40 13.11 4.08
C SER A 108 -28.64 12.97 4.97
N SER A 109 -28.51 12.23 6.08
CA SER A 109 -29.61 12.06 7.04
C SER A 109 -30.06 13.39 7.67
N SER A 110 -29.14 14.34 7.86
CA SER A 110 -29.45 15.65 8.45
C SER A 110 -30.29 16.50 7.51
N LEU A 111 -30.09 16.37 6.20
CA LEU A 111 -30.87 17.06 5.18
C LEU A 111 -32.29 16.51 5.07
N GLN A 112 -32.46 15.19 5.11
CA GLN A 112 -33.76 14.53 4.98
C GLN A 112 -34.70 14.85 6.16
N ASN A 113 -34.16 14.90 7.38
CA ASN A 113 -34.96 15.11 8.59
C ASN A 113 -35.28 16.59 8.84
N TYR A 114 -34.42 17.49 8.38
CA TYR A 114 -34.52 18.91 8.66
C TYR A 114 -34.01 19.67 7.44
N GLN A 115 -34.90 20.26 6.65
CA GLN A 115 -34.58 21.07 5.46
C GLN A 115 -33.89 22.39 5.85
N SER A 116 -32.87 22.34 6.70
CA SER A 116 -32.19 23.47 7.31
C SER A 116 -30.69 23.39 7.02
N SER A 117 -30.21 24.39 6.27
CA SER A 117 -28.79 24.62 5.99
C SER A 117 -27.92 24.61 7.25
N ARG A 118 -28.46 25.06 8.40
CA ARG A 118 -27.77 25.06 9.69
C ARG A 118 -27.42 23.66 10.19
N GLN A 119 -28.29 22.68 9.95
CA GLN A 119 -28.06 21.32 10.41
C GLN A 119 -27.07 20.58 9.53
N VAL A 120 -27.16 20.78 8.21
CA VAL A 120 -26.16 20.31 7.25
C VAL A 120 -24.79 20.87 7.59
N LEU A 121 -24.69 22.17 7.88
CA LEU A 121 -23.43 22.79 8.31
C LEU A 121 -22.89 22.20 9.62
N ARG A 122 -23.76 21.87 10.59
CA ARG A 122 -23.35 21.19 11.82
C ARG A 122 -22.81 19.79 11.54
N ALA A 123 -23.48 19.01 10.69
CA ALA A 123 -23.03 17.67 10.31
C ALA A 123 -21.69 17.70 9.57
N ILE A 124 -21.51 18.64 8.65
CA ILE A 124 -20.23 18.89 7.96
C ILE A 124 -19.11 19.19 8.97
N ASN A 125 -19.35 20.07 9.95
CA ASN A 125 -18.35 20.40 10.96
C ASN A 125 -18.00 19.20 11.86
N ILE A 126 -18.96 18.30 12.14
CA ILE A 126 -18.68 17.05 12.86
C ILE A 126 -17.79 16.14 12.01
N CYS A 127 -18.14 15.92 10.75
CA CYS A 127 -17.36 15.10 9.83
C CYS A 127 -15.91 15.63 9.64
N GLN A 128 -15.74 16.95 9.56
CA GLN A 128 -14.42 17.58 9.52
C GLN A 128 -13.58 17.33 10.78
N ARG A 129 -14.21 17.24 11.97
CA ARG A 129 -13.50 16.89 13.21
C ARG A 129 -13.05 15.43 13.20
N GLU A 130 -13.91 14.52 12.75
CA GLU A 130 -13.55 13.11 12.59
C GLU A 130 -12.37 12.93 11.63
N ARG A 131 -12.34 13.69 10.53
CA ARG A 131 -11.20 13.71 9.60
C ARG A 131 -9.88 14.10 10.28
N VAL A 132 -9.89 15.18 11.06
CA VAL A 132 -8.69 15.65 11.78
C VAL A 132 -8.25 14.64 12.84
N GLY A 133 -9.21 14.06 13.58
CA GLY A 133 -8.94 12.99 14.53
C GLY A 133 -8.32 11.75 13.86
N LEU A 134 -8.87 11.34 12.72
CA LEU A 134 -8.34 10.24 11.90
C LEU A 134 -6.89 10.50 11.48
N GLU A 135 -6.59 11.67 10.92
CA GLU A 135 -5.23 12.02 10.49
C GLU A 135 -4.23 12.00 11.65
N GLU A 136 -4.64 12.48 12.84
CA GLU A 136 -3.79 12.47 14.03
C GLU A 136 -3.54 11.06 14.56
N VAL A 137 -4.59 10.23 14.66
CA VAL A 137 -4.46 8.83 15.10
C VAL A 137 -3.56 8.06 14.14
N ASN A 138 -3.75 8.23 12.82
CA ASN A 138 -2.93 7.54 11.82
C ASN A 138 -1.48 8.07 11.78
N ARG A 139 -1.26 9.37 12.01
CA ARG A 139 0.09 9.93 12.17
C ARG A 139 0.80 9.28 13.36
N SER A 140 0.15 9.24 14.53
CA SER A 140 0.70 8.60 15.73
C SER A 140 0.99 7.12 15.49
N LEU A 141 0.13 6.42 14.75
CA LEU A 141 0.33 5.03 14.38
C LEU A 141 1.61 4.83 13.55
N ILE A 142 1.85 5.68 12.54
CA ILE A 142 3.08 5.64 11.75
C ILE A 142 4.31 5.94 12.64
N GLU A 143 4.26 6.97 13.47
CA GLU A 143 5.39 7.37 14.31
C GLU A 143 5.77 6.33 15.35
N THR A 144 4.78 5.69 15.98
CA THR A 144 5.01 4.75 17.08
C THR A 144 5.26 3.32 16.61
N ARG A 145 4.58 2.85 15.56
CA ARG A 145 4.66 1.46 15.10
C ARG A 145 5.55 1.29 13.87
N ILE A 146 5.47 2.21 12.91
CA ILE A 146 6.15 2.06 11.63
C ILE A 146 7.56 2.64 11.67
N ARG A 147 7.79 3.82 12.25
CA ARG A 147 9.14 4.45 12.33
C ARG A 147 10.21 3.50 12.92
N PRO A 148 9.96 2.74 14.00
CA PRO A 148 10.92 1.76 14.51
C PRO A 148 11.17 0.60 13.55
N LEU A 149 10.13 0.17 12.82
CA LEU A 149 10.26 -0.83 11.78
C LEU A 149 11.09 -0.26 10.63
N LEU A 150 10.78 0.94 10.09
CA LEU A 150 11.50 1.68 9.01
C LEU A 150 13.01 1.83 9.26
N LEU A 151 13.42 2.12 10.50
CA LEU A 151 14.84 2.19 10.87
C LEU A 151 15.56 0.84 10.70
N LYS A 152 14.85 -0.29 10.92
CA LYS A 152 15.37 -1.63 10.61
C LYS A 152 15.38 -1.91 9.09
N PHE A 153 14.57 -1.23 8.28
CA PHE A 153 14.62 -1.34 6.81
C PHE A 153 15.92 -0.74 6.28
N ASN A 154 16.24 0.52 6.58
CA ASN A 154 17.42 1.21 6.03
C ASN A 154 18.76 0.54 6.37
N LYS A 155 18.90 -0.05 7.57
CA LYS A 155 20.12 -0.78 7.96
C LYS A 155 20.37 -2.05 7.14
N ASN A 156 19.32 -2.61 6.54
CA ASN A 156 19.38 -3.86 5.77
C ASN A 156 19.38 -3.65 4.25
N VAL A 157 18.92 -2.48 3.77
CA VAL A 157 18.80 -2.08 2.36
C VAL A 157 20.12 -1.49 1.84
N SER A 158 21.26 -2.12 2.13
CA SER A 158 22.49 -1.85 1.36
C SER A 158 22.41 -2.67 0.08
N ILE A 159 21.66 -2.14 -0.88
CA ILE A 159 21.23 -2.83 -2.12
C ILE A 159 22.44 -3.30 -2.94
N GLU A 160 23.55 -2.56 -2.92
CA GLU A 160 24.65 -2.79 -3.87
C GLU A 160 25.82 -3.60 -3.28
N SER A 161 26.09 -3.49 -1.98
CA SER A 161 27.23 -4.18 -1.35
C SER A 161 26.96 -5.66 -1.05
N LYS A 162 25.69 -6.04 -0.88
CA LYS A 162 25.28 -7.40 -0.47
C LYS A 162 24.82 -8.30 -1.60
N LEU A 163 24.22 -7.76 -2.67
CA LEU A 163 23.78 -8.58 -3.81
C LEU A 163 24.96 -9.25 -4.54
N LYS A 164 26.14 -8.63 -4.55
CA LYS A 164 27.37 -9.23 -5.10
C LYS A 164 27.83 -10.50 -4.36
N GLY A 165 27.33 -10.75 -3.15
CA GLY A 165 27.70 -11.91 -2.33
C GLY A 165 26.65 -13.01 -2.19
N PHE A 166 25.43 -12.83 -2.72
CA PHE A 166 24.34 -13.79 -2.57
C PHE A 166 24.06 -14.53 -3.88
N ASN A 167 24.61 -15.74 -4.01
CA ASN A 167 24.21 -16.68 -5.05
C ASN A 167 22.97 -17.47 -4.58
N GLY A 168 21.95 -17.60 -5.44
CA GLY A 168 20.77 -18.46 -5.20
C GLY A 168 19.61 -17.82 -4.41
N PHE A 169 18.93 -18.61 -3.57
CA PHE A 169 17.68 -18.24 -2.90
C PHE A 169 17.78 -17.03 -1.96
N ARG A 170 18.92 -16.82 -1.30
CA ARG A 170 19.12 -15.64 -0.44
C ARG A 170 19.01 -14.32 -1.22
N GLY A 171 19.46 -14.30 -2.47
CA GLY A 171 19.29 -13.15 -3.36
C GLY A 171 17.81 -12.90 -3.66
N VAL A 172 17.04 -13.98 -3.89
CA VAL A 172 15.60 -13.93 -4.13
C VAL A 172 14.86 -13.35 -2.92
N LEU A 173 15.16 -13.85 -1.72
CA LEU A 173 14.57 -13.35 -0.48
C LEU A 173 14.91 -11.87 -0.24
N HIS A 174 16.15 -11.46 -0.54
CA HIS A 174 16.56 -10.07 -0.43
C HIS A 174 15.84 -9.17 -1.45
N ALA A 175 15.69 -9.60 -2.69
CA ALA A 175 14.93 -8.85 -3.69
C ALA A 175 13.45 -8.74 -3.31
N LEU A 176 12.83 -9.84 -2.86
CA LEU A 176 11.46 -9.82 -2.34
C LEU A 176 11.33 -8.81 -1.19
N LYS A 177 12.23 -8.85 -0.21
CA LYS A 177 12.23 -7.94 0.93
C LYS A 177 12.24 -6.48 0.47
N ASN A 178 13.08 -6.12 -0.49
CA ASN A 178 13.17 -4.76 -1.02
C ASN A 178 11.89 -4.37 -1.77
N THR A 179 11.38 -5.26 -2.61
CA THR A 179 10.14 -5.02 -3.35
C THR A 179 8.95 -4.86 -2.41
N ASN A 180 8.79 -5.75 -1.43
CA ASN A 180 7.76 -5.65 -0.41
C ASN A 180 7.86 -4.35 0.38
N SER A 181 9.08 -3.90 0.68
CA SER A 181 9.29 -2.62 1.37
C SER A 181 8.78 -1.43 0.55
N LEU A 182 9.00 -1.46 -0.77
CA LEU A 182 8.48 -0.46 -1.68
C LEU A 182 6.94 -0.50 -1.75
N LEU A 183 6.35 -1.69 -1.92
CA LEU A 183 4.89 -1.86 -1.97
C LEU A 183 4.23 -1.44 -0.65
N LEU A 184 4.79 -1.84 0.49
CA LEU A 184 4.30 -1.44 1.81
C LEU A 184 4.39 0.07 2.01
N ARG A 185 5.43 0.75 1.49
CA ARG A 185 5.50 2.20 1.53
C ARG A 185 4.34 2.85 0.77
N ILE A 186 4.05 2.36 -0.44
CA ILE A 186 2.92 2.83 -1.26
C ILE A 186 1.60 2.66 -0.50
N LEU A 187 1.40 1.49 0.11
CA LEU A 187 0.20 1.21 0.90
C LEU A 187 0.10 2.11 2.13
N LEU A 188 1.20 2.32 2.86
CA LEU A 188 1.21 3.16 4.06
C LEU A 188 0.93 4.63 3.74
N SER A 189 1.51 5.17 2.66
CA SER A 189 1.26 6.54 2.23
C SER A 189 -0.17 6.73 1.70
N GLY A 190 -0.66 5.77 0.91
CA GLY A 190 -2.04 5.73 0.43
C GLY A 190 -3.06 5.64 1.56
N LEU A 191 -2.96 4.61 2.39
CA LEU A 191 -4.05 4.16 3.27
C LEU A 191 -3.96 4.67 4.72
N VAL A 192 -2.77 5.00 5.22
CA VAL A 192 -2.60 5.33 6.65
C VAL A 192 -2.26 6.79 6.81
N TYR A 193 -1.03 7.19 6.47
CA TYR A 193 -0.56 8.57 6.59
C TYR A 193 0.79 8.75 5.89
N TYR A 194 0.94 9.81 5.10
CA TYR A 194 2.20 10.23 4.50
C TYR A 194 2.80 11.46 5.20
N SER A 195 4.10 11.39 5.47
CA SER A 195 4.93 12.50 5.96
C SER A 195 6.25 12.57 5.20
N SER A 196 6.79 13.77 4.95
CA SER A 196 8.12 13.93 4.37
C SER A 196 9.23 13.27 5.21
N GLU A 197 9.04 13.09 6.52
CA GLU A 197 9.97 12.32 7.38
C GLU A 197 9.85 10.79 7.18
N THR A 198 8.75 10.32 6.60
CA THR A 198 8.56 8.93 6.18
C THR A 198 9.03 8.70 4.75
N SER A 199 9.37 9.77 4.02
CA SER A 199 10.16 9.66 2.80
C SER A 199 11.53 9.14 3.21
N PHE A 200 11.80 7.88 2.91
CA PHE A 200 13.12 7.32 3.12
C PHE A 200 14.11 8.21 2.40
N SER A 201 15.12 8.72 3.13
CA SER A 201 16.27 9.33 2.48
C SER A 201 16.79 8.31 1.48
N SER A 202 16.73 8.63 0.19
CA SER A 202 17.57 7.95 -0.78
C SER A 202 18.98 8.02 -0.23
N CYS A 203 19.61 6.87 0.00
CA CYS A 203 21.06 6.82 0.12
C CYS A 203 21.63 7.24 -1.23
N GLN A 204 21.65 8.56 -1.46
CA GLN A 204 22.38 9.20 -2.51
C GLN A 204 23.70 9.62 -1.86
N ASP A 205 24.52 8.62 -1.52
CA ASP A 205 25.93 8.80 -1.26
C ASP A 205 26.65 7.55 -1.75
N ASN A 206 27.45 7.76 -2.80
CA ASN A 206 28.27 6.81 -3.58
C ASN A 206 27.67 6.29 -4.88
N THR A 207 27.38 7.20 -5.81
CA THR A 207 27.60 6.96 -7.24
C THR A 207 29.09 6.72 -7.50
N ASN A 208 29.57 5.50 -7.23
CA ASN A 208 30.84 5.00 -7.76
C ASN A 208 30.53 3.83 -8.71
N VAL A 209 30.47 4.18 -10.00
CA VAL A 209 30.81 3.39 -11.19
C VAL A 209 30.95 1.89 -10.95
N CYS A 210 30.02 1.09 -11.49
CA CYS A 210 30.30 -0.30 -11.82
C CYS A 210 30.09 -0.52 -13.31
N ASN A 211 31.19 -0.91 -13.95
CA ASN A 211 31.35 -1.21 -15.36
C ASN A 211 30.36 -2.28 -15.84
N GLU A 212 29.93 -2.11 -17.09
CA GLU A 212 29.26 -3.10 -17.92
C GLU A 212 30.14 -4.36 -18.04
N GLY A 213 29.67 -5.47 -17.49
CA GLY A 213 30.32 -6.78 -17.65
C GLY A 213 30.02 -7.70 -16.49
N GLU A 214 29.05 -8.59 -16.69
CA GLU A 214 28.58 -9.67 -15.79
C GLU A 214 27.53 -9.31 -14.72
N LEU A 215 26.43 -10.10 -14.73
CA LEU A 215 25.22 -10.11 -13.88
C LEU A 215 24.04 -9.18 -14.25
N ALA A 216 23.41 -9.49 -15.39
CA ALA A 216 22.25 -8.77 -15.94
C ALA A 216 20.87 -9.13 -15.34
N SER A 217 20.73 -10.14 -14.48
CA SER A 217 19.40 -10.58 -13.98
C SER A 217 18.89 -9.85 -12.73
N GLY A 218 19.77 -9.20 -11.97
CA GLY A 218 19.38 -8.40 -10.79
C GLY A 218 19.18 -6.91 -11.06
N SER A 219 19.63 -6.41 -12.22
CA SER A 219 19.58 -4.97 -12.54
C SER A 219 18.20 -4.50 -13.02
N GLY A 220 17.42 -5.38 -13.66
CA GLY A 220 16.11 -5.06 -14.19
C GLY A 220 15.11 -4.62 -13.13
N PHE A 221 14.90 -5.45 -12.09
CA PHE A 221 13.95 -5.13 -11.02
C PHE A 221 14.36 -3.87 -10.25
N ILE A 222 15.66 -3.64 -10.07
CA ILE A 222 16.18 -2.43 -9.41
C ILE A 222 15.83 -1.21 -10.24
N ALA A 223 16.05 -1.23 -11.56
CA ALA A 223 15.68 -0.14 -12.44
C ALA A 223 14.16 0.16 -12.41
N SER A 224 13.31 -0.88 -12.44
CA SER A 224 11.86 -0.74 -12.34
C SER A 224 11.42 -0.18 -10.99
N ALA A 225 12.00 -0.67 -9.88
CA ALA A 225 11.75 -0.18 -8.53
C ALA A 225 12.14 1.31 -8.37
N THR A 226 13.30 1.71 -8.93
CA THR A 226 13.76 3.11 -8.89
C THR A 226 12.81 4.04 -9.65
N ARG A 227 12.39 3.67 -10.87
CA ARG A 227 11.41 4.46 -11.64
C ARG A 227 10.08 4.62 -10.90
N LEU A 228 9.59 3.53 -10.30
CA LEU A 228 8.37 3.56 -9.51
C LEU A 228 8.51 4.51 -8.31
N HIS A 229 9.62 4.40 -7.60
CA HIS A 229 9.92 5.25 -6.45
C HIS A 229 10.05 6.74 -6.82
N GLU A 230 10.73 7.06 -7.92
CA GLU A 230 10.85 8.44 -8.42
C GLU A 230 9.50 9.02 -8.82
N GLN A 231 8.65 8.23 -9.50
CA GLN A 231 7.30 8.64 -9.86
C GLN A 231 6.43 8.92 -8.63
N ILE A 232 6.53 8.08 -7.60
CA ILE A 232 5.84 8.30 -6.33
C ILE A 232 6.33 9.59 -5.68
N LYS A 233 7.65 9.78 -5.59
CA LYS A 233 8.26 10.98 -4.99
C LYS A 233 7.82 12.26 -5.70
N ALA A 234 7.72 12.25 -7.02
CA ALA A 234 7.26 13.40 -7.80
C ALA A 234 5.78 13.76 -7.51
N ASN A 235 4.94 12.78 -7.24
CA ASN A 235 3.52 12.99 -6.91
C ASN A 235 3.28 13.26 -5.41
N GLU A 236 4.24 12.89 -4.56
CA GLU A 236 4.22 13.12 -3.11
C GLU A 236 4.72 14.53 -2.70
N ASP A 237 5.33 15.29 -3.61
CA ASP A 237 5.97 16.56 -3.29
C ASP A 237 4.94 17.62 -2.82
N GLY A 238 5.17 18.16 -1.61
CA GLY A 238 4.26 19.11 -0.95
C GLY A 238 2.98 18.51 -0.36
N GLN A 239 2.75 17.20 -0.46
CA GLN A 239 1.55 16.56 0.10
C GLN A 239 1.81 16.01 1.50
N LEU A 240 0.83 16.17 2.40
CA LEU A 240 0.85 15.60 3.76
C LEU A 240 -0.51 14.97 4.06
N GLY A 241 -0.52 13.94 4.91
CA GLY A 241 -1.75 13.25 5.30
C GLY A 241 -2.03 11.99 4.49
N ILE A 242 -3.29 11.58 4.44
CA ILE A 242 -3.71 10.36 3.74
C ILE A 242 -3.73 10.64 2.23
N LEU A 243 -3.00 9.84 1.43
CA LEU A 243 -2.89 10.06 -0.02
C LEU A 243 -4.03 9.40 -0.83
N LEU A 244 -4.87 8.58 -0.20
CA LEU A 244 -6.01 7.89 -0.82
C LEU A 244 -6.89 8.85 -1.63
N TYR A 245 -7.04 8.57 -2.92
CA TYR A 245 -7.77 9.45 -3.85
C TYR A 245 -9.22 9.65 -3.43
N GLU A 246 -9.95 8.57 -3.14
CA GLU A 246 -11.37 8.59 -2.79
C GLU A 246 -11.59 9.35 -1.48
N PHE A 247 -10.68 9.21 -0.51
CA PHE A 247 -10.70 9.99 0.71
C PHE A 247 -10.56 11.48 0.42
N ARG A 248 -9.53 11.88 -0.33
CA ARG A 248 -9.30 13.29 -0.70
C ARG A 248 -10.45 13.87 -1.50
N HIS A 249 -11.00 13.09 -2.42
CA HIS A 249 -12.16 13.48 -3.20
C HIS A 249 -13.37 13.80 -2.28
N THR A 250 -13.63 12.97 -1.26
CA THR A 250 -14.70 13.28 -0.28
C THR A 250 -14.42 14.55 0.52
N VAL A 251 -13.15 14.82 0.86
CA VAL A 251 -12.74 16.03 1.58
C VAL A 251 -12.98 17.28 0.72
N ASP A 252 -12.58 17.25 -0.54
CA ASP A 252 -12.76 18.35 -1.48
C ASP A 252 -14.24 18.65 -1.73
N MET A 253 -15.04 17.60 -1.99
CA MET A 253 -16.50 17.74 -2.16
C MET A 253 -17.17 18.29 -0.90
N MET A 254 -16.76 17.83 0.28
CA MET A 254 -17.29 18.32 1.55
C MET A 254 -16.95 19.80 1.79
N ASN A 255 -15.72 20.22 1.46
CA ASN A 255 -15.29 21.61 1.59
C ASN A 255 -16.00 22.54 0.58
N GLU A 256 -16.22 22.06 -0.65
CA GLU A 256 -17.03 22.75 -1.65
C GLU A 256 -18.47 22.92 -1.14
N LEU A 257 -19.09 21.84 -0.65
CA LEU A 257 -20.44 21.86 -0.09
C LEU A 257 -20.55 22.85 1.07
N LYS A 258 -19.58 22.83 2.00
CA LYS A 258 -19.52 23.77 3.13
C LYS A 258 -19.56 25.22 2.66
N THR A 259 -18.68 25.55 1.71
CA THR A 259 -18.52 26.92 1.19
C THR A 259 -19.82 27.42 0.56
N LYS A 260 -20.51 26.58 -0.21
CA LYS A 260 -21.78 26.95 -0.86
C LYS A 260 -22.93 27.12 0.13
N VAL A 261 -23.00 26.25 1.15
CA VAL A 261 -23.99 26.37 2.24
C VAL A 261 -23.77 27.64 3.06
N GLU A 262 -22.52 28.02 3.33
CA GLU A 262 -22.19 29.26 4.05
C GLU A 262 -22.54 30.53 3.27
N ARG A 263 -22.38 30.51 1.95
CA ARG A 263 -22.69 31.65 1.07
C ARG A 263 -24.18 31.82 0.74
N MET A 264 -25.03 30.88 1.17
CA MET A 264 -26.46 30.86 0.85
C MET A 264 -26.73 31.04 -0.66
N GLU A 265 -25.92 30.39 -1.50
CA GLU A 265 -26.07 30.47 -2.96
C GLU A 265 -27.47 29.94 -3.34
N MET A 266 -28.38 30.86 -3.72
CA MET A 266 -29.82 30.56 -3.91
C MET A 266 -30.14 29.62 -5.08
N GLU A 267 -29.16 29.34 -5.95
CA GLU A 267 -29.31 28.52 -7.16
C GLU A 267 -28.67 27.12 -7.02
N PHE A 268 -28.19 26.78 -5.82
CA PHE A 268 -27.52 25.51 -5.56
C PHE A 268 -28.50 24.42 -5.13
N ASP A 269 -28.63 23.35 -5.93
CA ASP A 269 -29.35 22.15 -5.50
C ASP A 269 -28.55 21.41 -4.41
N LEU A 270 -28.89 21.75 -3.18
CA LEU A 270 -28.28 21.17 -1.99
C LEU A 270 -28.55 19.67 -1.90
N ASN A 271 -29.71 19.19 -2.37
CA ASN A 271 -30.07 17.77 -2.33
C ASN A 271 -29.17 16.96 -3.25
N GLU A 272 -29.06 17.37 -4.53
CA GLU A 272 -28.20 16.69 -5.51
C GLU A 272 -26.76 16.59 -5.00
N ARG A 273 -26.24 17.66 -4.40
CA ARG A 273 -24.84 17.72 -3.98
C ARG A 273 -24.54 16.94 -2.71
N VAL A 274 -25.49 16.90 -1.79
CA VAL A 274 -25.43 16.01 -0.62
C VAL A 274 -25.55 14.54 -1.05
N GLU A 275 -26.37 14.24 -2.06
CA GLU A 275 -26.48 12.89 -2.63
C GLU A 275 -25.18 12.46 -3.31
N MET A 276 -24.57 13.33 -4.14
CA MET A 276 -23.25 13.09 -4.74
C MET A 276 -22.19 12.82 -3.66
N LEU A 277 -22.15 13.64 -2.60
CA LEU A 277 -21.21 13.46 -1.49
C LEU A 277 -21.45 12.12 -0.78
N ASN A 278 -22.71 11.75 -0.55
CA ASN A 278 -23.08 10.48 0.07
C ASN A 278 -22.66 9.28 -0.78
N ASN A 279 -22.81 9.37 -2.11
CA ASN A 279 -22.33 8.35 -3.04
C ASN A 279 -20.80 8.20 -2.96
N SER A 280 -20.06 9.30 -2.88
CA SER A 280 -18.60 9.27 -2.71
C SER A 280 -18.18 8.64 -1.37
N PHE A 281 -18.89 8.91 -0.28
CA PHE A 281 -18.68 8.21 0.99
C PHE A 281 -19.00 6.71 0.91
N GLY A 282 -20.02 6.33 0.14
CA GLY A 282 -20.34 4.93 -0.15
C GLY A 282 -19.22 4.21 -0.89
N VAL A 283 -18.64 4.86 -1.91
CA VAL A 283 -17.47 4.33 -2.64
C VAL A 283 -16.26 4.16 -1.70
N LEU A 284 -15.98 5.17 -0.86
CA LEU A 284 -14.89 5.12 0.12
C LEU A 284 -15.09 3.97 1.10
N LYS A 285 -16.29 3.84 1.68
CA LYS A 285 -16.63 2.76 2.62
C LYS A 285 -16.43 1.38 2.00
N CYS A 286 -17.05 1.14 0.84
CA CYS A 286 -16.94 -0.14 0.13
C CYS A 286 -15.48 -0.49 -0.18
N GLY A 287 -14.70 0.48 -0.67
CA GLY A 287 -13.30 0.26 -0.96
C GLY A 287 -12.44 -0.02 0.28
N VAL A 288 -12.71 0.68 1.39
CA VAL A 288 -12.07 0.43 2.69
C VAL A 288 -12.39 -0.99 3.21
N GLU A 289 -13.65 -1.41 3.16
CA GLU A 289 -14.07 -2.76 3.56
C GLU A 289 -13.40 -3.84 2.70
N ASN A 290 -13.30 -3.61 1.39
CA ASN A 290 -12.60 -4.53 0.49
C ASN A 290 -11.10 -4.62 0.77
N VAL A 291 -10.44 -3.51 1.11
CA VAL A 291 -9.03 -3.51 1.50
C VAL A 291 -8.83 -4.29 2.81
N ILE A 292 -9.73 -4.13 3.78
CA ILE A 292 -9.71 -4.92 5.03
C ILE A 292 -9.84 -6.41 4.71
N GLY A 293 -10.79 -6.79 3.84
CA GLY A 293 -10.95 -8.19 3.41
C GLY A 293 -9.69 -8.76 2.77
N GLN A 294 -9.05 -8.01 1.85
CA GLN A 294 -7.79 -8.44 1.24
C GLN A 294 -6.64 -8.57 2.26
N LEU A 295 -6.60 -7.72 3.29
CA LEU A 295 -5.61 -7.85 4.36
C LEU A 295 -5.85 -9.11 5.19
N ASP A 296 -7.11 -9.44 5.46
CA ASP A 296 -7.49 -10.67 6.17
C ASP A 296 -7.12 -11.93 5.36
N ASP A 297 -7.43 -11.94 4.06
CA ASP A 297 -7.00 -13.00 3.16
C ASP A 297 -5.46 -13.14 3.14
N PHE A 298 -4.74 -12.02 3.19
CA PHE A 298 -3.27 -12.04 3.22
C PHE A 298 -2.70 -12.57 4.54
N PHE A 299 -3.35 -12.28 5.67
CA PHE A 299 -2.95 -12.86 6.96
C PHE A 299 -3.08 -14.38 6.93
N ASP A 300 -4.19 -14.90 6.42
CA ASP A 300 -4.39 -16.34 6.26
C ASP A 300 -3.34 -16.95 5.32
N GLU A 301 -3.02 -16.28 4.21
CA GLU A 301 -1.97 -16.71 3.28
C GLU A 301 -0.59 -16.78 3.94
N ILE A 302 -0.21 -15.79 4.77
CA ILE A 302 1.06 -15.80 5.50
C ILE A 302 1.12 -17.01 6.45
N VAL A 303 0.04 -17.27 7.19
CA VAL A 303 -0.02 -18.41 8.11
C VAL A 303 0.09 -19.72 7.35
N GLU A 304 -0.64 -19.86 6.25
CA GLU A 304 -0.62 -21.04 5.40
C GLU A 304 0.76 -21.26 4.77
N CYS A 305 1.42 -20.21 4.26
CA CYS A 305 2.74 -20.30 3.66
C CYS A 305 3.82 -20.70 4.67
N ARG A 306 3.79 -20.10 5.87
CA ARG A 306 4.68 -20.49 6.97
C ARG A 306 4.50 -21.96 7.34
N LYS A 307 3.25 -22.40 7.45
CA LYS A 307 2.93 -23.80 7.72
C LYS A 307 3.46 -24.71 6.61
N LYS A 308 3.21 -24.41 5.33
CA LYS A 308 3.73 -25.19 4.19
C LYS A 308 5.25 -25.31 4.16
N ILE A 309 5.96 -24.25 4.58
CA ILE A 309 7.43 -24.26 4.62
C ILE A 309 7.95 -25.10 5.79
N LEU A 310 7.25 -25.10 6.92
CA LEU A 310 7.60 -25.94 8.08
C LEU A 310 7.18 -27.41 7.90
N ASP A 311 6.04 -27.66 7.24
CA ASP A 311 5.48 -29.00 7.01
C ASP A 311 6.18 -29.74 5.86
N TYR A 312 7.04 -29.08 5.07
CA TYR A 312 7.87 -29.72 4.03
C TYR A 312 8.89 -30.74 4.60
N ASP A 313 8.89 -30.91 5.92
CA ASP A 313 9.71 -31.82 6.74
C ASP A 313 8.99 -33.11 7.22
N LEU A 314 7.78 -33.40 6.75
CA LEU A 314 7.08 -34.69 6.98
C LEU A 314 6.80 -35.43 5.67
#